data_AF-A0A7B1S1J9-F1
#
_entry.id   AF-A0A7B1S1J9-F1
#
_cell.length_a   1.000
_cell.length_b   1.000
_cell.length_c   1.000
_cell.angle_alpha   90.00
_cell.angle_beta   90.00
_cell.angle_gamma   90.00
#
_symmetry.space_group_name_H-M   'P 1'
#
loop_
_entity.id
_entity.type
_entity.pdbx_description
1 polymer ?
#
loop_
_entity_poly.entity_id
_entity_poly.type
_entity_poly.pdbx_seq_one_letter_code
_entity_poly.pdbx_strand_id
1 'polypeptide(L)'
;YRIRQSMSRRGNCWDNSPMERFFRSLKNEWVPATGYVSFSDAAHAITDYIVGYYSALRPHEYNGGLPPNESENRYWKNSNAVASFS
;
A
#
# COMPACT_ATOMS: atom_id res chain seq x y z
N TYR A 1 7.02 -5.97 -21.76
CA TYR A 1 7.05 -7.42 -21.45
C TYR A 1 8.25 -7.81 -20.57
N ARG A 2 8.46 -7.17 -19.39
CA ARG A 2 9.56 -7.52 -18.45
C ARG A 2 9.07 -7.81 -17.02
N ILE A 3 7.77 -7.96 -16.82
CA ILE A 3 7.19 -8.30 -15.51
C ILE A 3 6.78 -9.76 -15.55
N ARG A 4 7.31 -10.57 -14.64
CA ARG A 4 6.93 -11.98 -14.46
C ARG A 4 5.82 -12.04 -13.42
N GLN A 5 4.66 -12.56 -13.81
CA GLN A 5 3.59 -12.84 -12.85
C GLN A 5 4.04 -13.95 -11.89
N SER A 6 3.86 -13.69 -10.59
CA SER A 6 4.07 -14.69 -9.54
C SER A 6 2.70 -15.05 -8.98
N MET A 7 2.30 -16.31 -9.14
CA MET A 7 1.05 -16.84 -8.61
C MET A 7 1.40 -17.96 -7.64
N SER A 8 0.98 -17.84 -6.39
CA SER A 8 1.12 -18.91 -5.41
C SER A 8 0.04 -19.97 -5.57
N ARG A 9 0.14 -21.03 -4.75
CA ARG A 9 -0.89 -22.08 -4.73
C ARG A 9 -2.22 -21.53 -4.25
N ARG A 10 -3.31 -22.01 -4.84
CA ARG A 10 -4.67 -21.68 -4.40
C ARG A 10 -4.83 -21.96 -2.90
N GLY A 11 -5.36 -21.00 -2.16
CA GLY A 11 -5.54 -21.08 -0.71
C GLY A 11 -4.41 -20.44 0.12
N ASN A 12 -3.36 -19.90 -0.51
CA ASN A 12 -2.36 -19.11 0.21
C ASN A 12 -2.83 -17.66 0.41
N CYS A 13 -3.37 -17.34 1.58
CA CYS A 13 -3.85 -15.99 1.90
C CYS A 13 -2.71 -15.00 2.19
N TRP A 14 -1.51 -15.48 2.51
CA TRP A 14 -0.39 -14.62 2.90
C TRP A 14 -0.01 -13.63 1.80
N ASP A 15 -0.02 -14.07 0.54
CA ASP A 15 0.35 -13.21 -0.59
C ASP A 15 -0.67 -12.09 -0.85
N ASN A 16 -1.94 -12.34 -0.54
CA ASN A 16 -3.01 -11.35 -0.73
C ASN A 16 -3.30 -10.53 0.53
N SER A 17 -2.84 -10.98 1.70
CA SER A 17 -3.13 -10.34 3.00
C SER A 17 -2.80 -8.83 3.04
N PRO A 18 -1.72 -8.31 2.42
CA PRO A 18 -1.46 -6.87 2.42
C PRO A 18 -2.51 -6.09 1.63
N MET A 19 -2.93 -6.63 0.48
CA MET A 19 -3.96 -6.02 -0.36
C MET A 19 -5.35 -6.08 0.29
N GLU A 20 -5.70 -7.20 0.94
CA GLU A 20 -6.96 -7.31 1.69
C GLU A 20 -7.03 -6.28 2.81
N ARG A 21 -5.94 -6.09 3.55
CA ARG A 21 -5.85 -5.09 4.62
C ARG A 21 -5.97 -3.67 4.06
N PHE A 22 -5.33 -3.37 2.93
CA PHE A 22 -5.44 -2.09 2.23
C PHE A 22 -6.91 -1.80 1.86
N PHE A 23 -7.57 -2.70 1.13
CA PHE A 23 -8.93 -2.47 0.66
C PHE A 23 -9.95 -2.41 1.79
N ARG A 24 -9.76 -3.19 2.87
CA ARG A 24 -10.60 -3.09 4.07
C ARG A 24 -10.52 -1.69 4.68
N SER A 25 -9.30 -1.17 4.83
CA SER A 25 -9.09 0.16 5.43
C SER A 25 -9.65 1.27 4.54
N LEU A 26 -9.40 1.21 3.24
CA LEU A 26 -9.93 2.16 2.26
C LEU A 26 -11.46 2.25 2.32
N LYS A 27 -12.14 1.09 2.27
CA LYS A 27 -13.60 1.02 2.24
C LYS A 27 -14.23 1.51 3.55
N ASN A 28 -13.59 1.23 4.69
CA ASN A 28 -14.14 1.59 5.99
C ASN A 28 -13.88 3.04 6.38
N GLU A 29 -12.73 3.60 5.98
CA GLU A 29 -12.26 4.88 6.50
C GLU A 29 -12.42 6.03 5.50
N TRP A 30 -12.47 5.74 4.19
CA TRP A 30 -12.40 6.80 3.16
C TRP A 30 -13.55 6.79 2.16
N VAL A 31 -14.12 5.61 1.88
CA VAL A 31 -15.24 5.50 0.94
C VAL A 31 -16.54 5.84 1.67
N PRO A 32 -17.30 6.85 1.21
CA PRO A 32 -18.60 7.18 1.79
C PRO A 32 -19.59 6.03 1.61
N ALA A 33 -20.45 5.79 2.61
CA ALA A 33 -21.48 4.75 2.53
C ALA A 33 -22.48 4.98 1.38
N THR A 34 -22.73 6.24 1.01
CA THR A 34 -23.60 6.64 -0.11
C THR A 34 -22.88 6.61 -1.46
N GLY A 35 -21.58 6.33 -1.49
CA GLY A 35 -20.74 6.42 -2.69
C GLY A 35 -20.38 7.85 -3.09
N TYR A 36 -19.77 7.97 -4.28
CA TYR A 36 -19.35 9.25 -4.86
C TYR A 36 -20.33 9.71 -5.94
N VAL A 37 -20.44 11.03 -6.11
CA VAL A 37 -21.36 11.67 -7.07
C VAL A 37 -20.92 11.42 -8.51
N SER A 38 -19.61 11.47 -8.77
CA SER A 38 -19.03 11.21 -10.09
C SER A 38 -17.77 10.34 -10.00
N PHE A 39 -17.39 9.77 -11.16
CA PHE A 39 -16.13 9.05 -11.27
C PHE A 39 -14.92 9.97 -11.01
N SER A 40 -14.99 11.23 -11.42
CA SER A 40 -13.93 12.22 -11.18
C SER A 40 -13.72 12.43 -9.68
N ASP A 41 -14.81 12.60 -8.93
CA ASP A 41 -14.75 12.77 -7.48
C ASP A 41 -14.19 11.52 -6.79
N ALA A 42 -14.62 10.34 -7.24
CA ALA A 42 -14.08 9.07 -6.76
C ALA A 42 -12.57 8.98 -7.05
N ALA A 43 -12.14 9.27 -8.28
CA ALA A 43 -10.74 9.20 -8.68
C ALA A 43 -9.87 10.15 -7.84
N HIS A 44 -10.32 11.38 -7.61
CA HIS A 44 -9.63 12.33 -6.74
C HIS A 44 -9.57 11.85 -5.29
N ALA A 45 -10.71 11.44 -4.71
CA ALA A 45 -10.77 10.99 -3.32
C ALA A 45 -9.90 9.74 -3.07
N ILE A 46 -9.92 8.77 -3.99
CA ILE A 46 -9.10 7.56 -3.90
C ILE A 46 -7.62 7.88 -4.11
N THR A 47 -7.28 8.79 -5.03
CA THR A 47 -5.88 9.22 -5.22
C THR A 47 -5.36 9.92 -3.98
N ASP A 48 -6.15 10.82 -3.38
CA ASP A 48 -5.80 11.50 -2.15
C ASP A 48 -5.62 10.53 -0.97
N TYR A 49 -6.51 9.53 -0.87
CA TYR A 49 -6.31 8.44 0.10
C TYR A 49 -4.98 7.74 -0.10
N ILE A 50 -4.66 7.32 -1.33
CA ILE A 50 -3.48 6.50 -1.59
C ILE A 50 -2.21 7.32 -1.39
N VAL A 51 -2.11 8.48 -2.04
CA VAL A 51 -0.89 9.28 -2.10
C VAL A 51 -0.76 10.18 -0.88
N GLY A 52 -1.83 10.87 -0.51
CA GLY A 52 -1.84 11.87 0.56
C GLY A 52 -1.85 11.25 1.95
N TYR A 53 -2.64 10.19 2.16
CA TYR A 53 -2.80 9.60 3.50
C TYR A 53 -2.10 8.25 3.67
N TYR A 54 -2.53 7.22 2.93
CA TYR A 54 -2.10 5.84 3.12
C TYR A 54 -0.59 5.68 2.99
N SER A 55 -0.01 6.13 1.88
CA SER A 55 1.41 5.95 1.61
C SER A 55 2.31 6.93 2.38
N ALA A 56 1.84 8.15 2.62
CA ALA A 56 2.63 9.22 3.22
C ALA A 56 2.53 9.31 4.74
N LEU A 57 1.36 9.01 5.33
CA LEU A 57 1.05 9.37 6.73
C LEU A 57 0.56 8.19 7.58
N ARG A 58 -0.10 7.20 7.00
CA ARG A 58 -0.76 6.12 7.76
C ARG A 58 0.28 5.26 8.49
N PRO A 59 0.23 5.11 9.83
CA PRO A 59 1.12 4.22 10.54
C PRO A 59 0.75 2.75 10.34
N HIS A 60 1.76 1.89 10.15
CA HIS A 60 1.59 0.44 10.07
C HIS A 60 2.38 -0.27 11.16
N GLU A 61 1.72 -1.09 11.97
CA GLU A 61 2.35 -1.86 13.04
C GLU A 61 3.49 -2.76 12.54
N TYR A 62 3.28 -3.44 11.41
CA TYR A 62 4.32 -4.26 10.75
C TYR A 62 5.57 -3.43 10.38
N ASN A 63 5.39 -2.15 10.10
CA ASN A 63 6.47 -1.22 9.75
C ASN A 63 7.06 -0.51 10.98
N GLY A 64 6.75 -0.95 12.20
CA GLY A 64 7.17 -0.26 13.43
C GLY A 64 6.49 1.11 13.62
N GLY A 65 5.25 1.25 13.12
CA GLY A 65 4.48 2.49 13.19
C GLY A 65 4.78 3.49 12.08
N LEU A 66 5.61 3.13 11.09
CA LEU A 66 5.97 4.03 10.00
C LEU A 66 5.00 3.93 8.82
N PRO A 67 4.88 5.02 8.03
CA PRO A 67 4.15 4.97 6.78
C PRO A 67 4.88 4.15 5.71
N PRO A 68 4.16 3.63 4.70
CA PRO A 68 4.74 2.83 3.63
C PRO A 68 5.91 3.51 2.93
N ASN A 69 5.79 4.79 2.55
CA ASN A 69 6.87 5.52 1.86
C ASN A 69 8.15 5.59 2.70
N GLU A 70 8.03 5.81 4.00
CA GLU A 70 9.20 5.89 4.89
C GLU A 70 9.82 4.51 5.11
N SER A 71 8.99 3.48 5.18
CA SER A 71 9.44 2.09 5.31
C SER A 71 10.21 1.64 4.06
N GLU A 72 9.69 1.98 2.87
CA GLU A 72 10.36 1.73 1.59
C GLU A 72 11.67 2.52 1.47
N ASN A 73 11.68 3.79 1.87
CA ASN A 73 12.89 4.63 1.88
C ASN A 73 13.99 4.00 2.76
N ARG A 74 13.64 3.52 3.96
CA ARG A 74 14.57 2.83 4.86
C ARG A 74 15.07 1.52 4.27
N TYR A 75 14.20 0.75 3.64
CA TYR A 75 14.56 -0.49 2.95
C TYR A 75 15.63 -0.23 1.88
N TRP A 76 15.43 0.76 1.01
CA TRP A 76 16.39 1.08 -0.06
C TRP A 76 17.73 1.60 0.48
N LYS A 77 17.70 2.46 1.50
CA LYS A 77 18.94 2.93 2.16
C LYS A 77 19.76 1.77 2.73
N ASN A 78 19.09 0.83 3.40
CA ASN A 78 19.75 -0.35 3.97
C ASN A 78 20.25 -1.30 2.88
N SER A 79 19.47 -1.54 1.83
CA SER A 79 19.87 -2.41 0.72
C SER A 79 21.10 -1.88 -0.01
N ASN A 80 21.15 -0.56 -0.27
CA ASN A 80 22.30 0.07 -0.93
C ASN A 80 23.56 0.01 -0.06
N ALA A 81 23.41 0.17 1.27
CA ALA A 81 24.51 0.00 2.19
C ALA A 81 25.09 -1.42 2.11
N VAL A 82 24.26 -2.47 2.20
CA VAL A 82 24.71 -3.87 2.10
C VAL A 82 25.40 -4.15 0.77
N ALA A 83 24.86 -3.65 -0.34
CA ALA A 83 25.45 -3.82 -1.67
C ALA A 83 26.81 -3.13 -1.81
N SER A 84 27.06 -2.04 -1.08
CA SER A 84 28.37 -1.34 -1.10
C SER A 84 29.47 -2.01 -0.28
N PHE A 85 29.13 -2.97 0.59
CA PHE A 85 30.10 -3.78 1.35
C PHE A 85 30.43 -5.12 0.66
N SER A 86 29.91 -5.35 -0.54
CA SER A 86 30.19 -6.52 -1.40
C SER A 86 31.05 -6.12 -2.59
#